data_AF-A0A7X7NY75-F1
#
_entry.id   AF-A0A7X7NY75-F1
#
_cell.length_a   1.000
_cell.length_b   1.000
_cell.length_c   1.000
_cell.angle_alpha   90.00
_cell.angle_beta   90.00
_cell.angle_gamma   90.00
#
_symmetry.space_group_name_H-M   'P 1'
#
loop_
_entity.id
_entity.type
_entity.pdbx_description
1 polymer ?
#
loop_
_entity_poly.entity_id
_entity_poly.type
_entity_poly.pdbx_seq_one_letter_code
_entity_poly.pdbx_strand_id
1 'polypeptide(L)'
;QEADEYGNARILGPDFQDVLLTRAAQKTIITTEKLVNTEVFRHNPKTTAVPHFLVEAVVLAPGGAKPGICYQEYDHVEDREMRAYIQAVKDDTIKDFFQTITERRIQEWNMAPQK
;
A
#
# COMPACT_ATOMS: atom_id res chain seq x y z
N GLN A 1 -2.24 2.43 -5.76
CA GLN A 1 -2.66 3.83 -5.56
C GLN A 1 -4.16 3.91 -5.33
N GLU A 2 -4.96 3.43 -6.28
CA GLU A 2 -6.42 3.45 -6.18
C GLU A 2 -6.98 2.02 -6.27
N ALA A 3 -8.03 1.73 -5.51
CA ALA A 3 -8.81 0.49 -5.64
C ALA A 3 -10.29 0.78 -5.39
N ASP A 4 -11.20 -0.05 -5.89
CA ASP A 4 -12.58 -0.06 -5.42
C ASP A 4 -12.79 -1.10 -4.30
N GLU A 5 -13.98 -1.11 -3.70
CA GLU A 5 -14.33 -2.04 -2.61
C GLU A 5 -14.32 -3.52 -3.04
N TYR A 6 -14.42 -3.80 -4.35
CA TYR A 6 -14.45 -5.16 -4.88
C TYR A 6 -13.05 -5.68 -5.21
N GLY A 7 -12.04 -4.82 -5.34
CA GLY A 7 -10.66 -5.20 -5.63
C GLY A 7 -10.19 -4.90 -7.04
N ASN A 8 -10.95 -4.15 -7.85
CA ASN A 8 -10.37 -3.56 -9.04
C ASN A 8 -9.32 -2.53 -8.59
N ALA A 9 -8.06 -2.72 -8.97
CA ALA A 9 -6.97 -1.88 -8.52
C ALA A 9 -6.16 -1.30 -9.69
N ARG A 10 -5.71 -0.06 -9.49
CA ARG A 10 -4.87 0.69 -10.42
C ARG A 10 -3.48 0.86 -9.82
N ILE A 11 -2.49 0.49 -10.62
CA ILE A 11 -1.07 0.78 -10.38
C ILE A 11 -0.65 1.85 -11.38
N LEU A 12 -0.26 3.01 -10.87
CA LEU A 12 0.31 4.09 -11.67
C LEU A 12 1.83 3.95 -11.71
N GLY A 13 2.42 4.13 -12.89
CA GLY A 13 3.85 3.89 -13.10
C GLY A 13 4.15 2.40 -13.39
N PRO A 14 5.39 1.94 -13.17
CA PRO A 14 5.76 0.55 -13.40
C PRO A 14 5.03 -0.39 -12.43
N ASP A 15 4.53 -1.49 -12.95
CA ASP A 15 3.78 -2.53 -12.22
C ASP A 15 4.68 -3.66 -11.67
N PHE A 16 5.97 -3.65 -12.00
CA PHE A 16 7.00 -4.59 -11.55
C PHE A 16 6.51 -6.06 -11.54
N GLN A 17 6.43 -6.66 -10.35
CA GLN A 17 6.01 -8.05 -10.17
C GLN A 17 4.57 -8.15 -9.64
N ASP A 18 3.94 -7.03 -9.30
CA ASP A 18 2.65 -6.98 -8.60
C ASP A 18 1.57 -7.75 -9.38
N VAL A 19 1.41 -7.46 -10.67
CA VAL A 19 0.41 -8.14 -11.52
C VAL A 19 0.71 -9.64 -11.66
N LEU A 20 1.99 -10.03 -11.69
CA LEU A 20 2.37 -11.44 -11.76
C LEU A 20 2.06 -12.16 -10.44
N LEU A 21 2.38 -11.54 -9.30
CA LEU A 21 2.14 -12.08 -7.97
C LEU A 21 0.66 -12.25 -7.67
N THR A 22 -0.18 -11.28 -8.04
CA THR A 22 -1.64 -11.37 -7.85
C THR A 22 -2.29 -12.52 -8.64
N ARG A 23 -1.71 -12.91 -9.79
CA ARG A 23 -2.19 -14.05 -10.59
C ARG A 23 -1.68 -15.41 -10.08
N ALA A 24 -0.54 -15.40 -9.40
CA ALA A 24 0.09 -16.61 -8.86
C ALA A 24 -0.40 -16.95 -7.45
N ALA A 25 -0.86 -15.96 -6.69
CA ALA A 25 -1.30 -16.14 -5.32
C ALA A 25 -2.61 -16.94 -5.22
N GLN A 26 -2.76 -17.74 -4.16
CA GLN A 26 -4.04 -18.36 -3.82
C GLN A 26 -5.04 -17.32 -3.27
N LYS A 27 -4.53 -16.29 -2.59
CA LYS A 27 -5.29 -15.18 -2.03
C LYS A 27 -4.48 -13.90 -2.17
N THR A 28 -5.12 -12.84 -2.66
CA THR A 28 -4.52 -11.52 -2.83
C THR A 28 -5.20 -10.53 -1.90
N ILE A 29 -4.42 -9.81 -1.10
CA ILE A 29 -4.88 -8.66 -0.31
C ILE A 29 -4.22 -7.41 -0.89
N ILE A 30 -5.01 -6.39 -1.18
CA ILE A 30 -4.51 -5.11 -1.70
C ILE A 30 -4.61 -4.05 -0.61
N THR A 31 -3.50 -3.40 -0.28
CA THR A 31 -3.50 -2.11 0.41
C THR A 31 -3.59 -0.98 -0.62
N THR A 32 -4.46 0.00 -0.40
CA THR A 32 -4.65 1.13 -1.30
C THR A 32 -4.54 2.47 -0.57
N GLU A 33 -4.03 3.48 -1.26
CA GLU A 33 -3.97 4.85 -0.74
C GLU A 33 -5.35 5.50 -0.74
N LYS A 34 -6.20 5.08 -1.69
CA LYS A 34 -7.53 5.64 -1.89
C LYS A 34 -8.53 4.59 -2.37
N LEU A 35 -9.73 4.63 -1.81
CA LEU A 35 -10.90 3.96 -2.36
C LEU A 35 -11.60 4.86 -3.37
N VAL A 36 -11.94 4.31 -4.53
CA VAL A 36 -12.69 4.99 -5.60
C VAL A 36 -13.92 4.20 -5.98
N ASN A 37 -14.92 4.86 -6.57
CA ASN A 37 -16.11 4.18 -7.07
C ASN A 37 -15.74 3.27 -8.25
N THR A 38 -16.35 2.08 -8.33
CA THR A 38 -16.18 1.12 -9.43
C THR A 38 -16.40 1.73 -10.82
N GLU A 39 -17.23 2.77 -10.93
CA GLU A 39 -17.42 3.50 -12.19
C GLU A 39 -16.11 4.05 -12.77
N VAL A 40 -15.13 4.41 -11.94
CA VAL A 40 -13.79 4.87 -12.39
C VAL A 40 -13.10 3.79 -13.25
N PHE A 41 -13.25 2.52 -12.87
CA PHE A 41 -12.71 1.39 -13.62
C PHE A 41 -13.56 1.04 -14.83
N ARG A 42 -14.89 1.18 -14.75
CA ARG A 42 -15.79 0.96 -15.90
C ARG A 42 -15.60 1.98 -17.02
N HIS A 43 -15.35 3.24 -16.67
CA HIS A 43 -15.10 4.31 -17.64
C HIS A 43 -13.76 4.13 -18.37
N ASN A 44 -12.75 3.57 -17.71
CA ASN A 44 -11.44 3.31 -18.33
C ASN A 44 -10.87 1.94 -17.91
N PRO A 45 -11.42 0.83 -18.43
CA PRO A 45 -11.10 -0.52 -17.98
C PRO A 45 -9.64 -0.90 -18.24
N LYS A 46 -9.01 -0.30 -19.24
CA LYS A 46 -7.59 -0.51 -19.58
C LYS A 46 -6.62 -0.09 -18.48
N THR A 47 -7.07 0.73 -17.53
CA THR A 47 -6.26 1.19 -16.38
C THR A 47 -6.37 0.27 -15.17
N THR A 48 -7.14 -0.82 -15.26
CA THR A 48 -7.25 -1.83 -14.21
C THR A 48 -6.05 -2.77 -14.30
N ALA A 49 -5.10 -2.62 -13.37
CA ALA A 49 -3.91 -3.46 -13.32
C ALA A 49 -4.22 -4.84 -12.72
N VAL A 50 -5.02 -4.85 -11.63
CA VAL A 50 -5.49 -6.07 -10.98
C VAL A 50 -7.02 -6.09 -10.98
N PRO A 51 -7.66 -7.06 -11.64
CA PRO A 51 -9.12 -7.19 -11.64
C PRO A 51 -9.63 -7.80 -10.33
N HIS A 52 -10.82 -7.37 -9.89
CA HIS A 52 -11.45 -7.76 -8.62
C HIS A 52 -11.50 -9.28 -8.35
N PHE A 53 -11.71 -10.11 -9.37
CA PHE A 53 -11.85 -11.57 -9.16
C PHE A 53 -10.53 -12.26 -8.75
N LEU A 54 -9.39 -11.55 -8.79
CA LEU A 54 -8.11 -12.03 -8.25
C LEU A 54 -7.89 -11.60 -6.79
N VAL A 55 -8.81 -10.83 -6.20
CA VAL A 55 -8.62 -10.14 -4.92
C VAL A 55 -9.60 -10.67 -3.88
N GLU A 56 -9.09 -11.00 -2.70
CA GLU A 56 -9.86 -11.46 -1.54
C GLU A 56 -10.27 -10.28 -0.65
N ALA A 57 -9.38 -9.30 -0.46
CA ALA A 57 -9.66 -8.15 0.40
C ALA A 57 -8.93 -6.89 -0.07
N VAL A 58 -9.56 -5.74 0.20
CA VAL A 58 -8.99 -4.41 -0.01
C VAL A 58 -8.93 -3.69 1.34
N VAL A 59 -7.79 -3.08 1.63
CA VAL A 59 -7.53 -2.32 2.85
C VAL A 59 -7.16 -0.90 2.46
N LEU A 60 -7.95 0.09 2.87
CA LEU A 60 -7.58 1.49 2.77
C LEU A 60 -6.46 1.78 3.77
N ALA A 61 -5.22 1.93 3.30
CA ALA A 61 -4.04 2.17 4.12
C ALA A 61 -3.21 3.33 3.54
N PRO A 62 -3.62 4.59 3.76
CA PRO A 62 -2.86 5.76 3.30
C PRO A 62 -1.44 5.78 3.90
N GLY A 63 -0.44 6.03 3.06
CA GLY A 63 0.98 5.94 3.38
C GLY A 63 1.47 4.52 3.58
N GLY A 64 0.80 3.53 2.98
CA GLY A 64 1.02 2.10 3.25
C GLY A 64 2.35 1.55 2.71
N ALA A 65 2.90 2.16 1.66
CA ALA A 65 4.22 1.78 1.12
C ALA A 65 5.39 2.52 1.77
N LYS A 66 5.13 3.46 2.70
CA LYS A 66 6.22 4.09 3.48
C LYS A 66 6.97 3.02 4.31
N PRO A 67 8.28 3.17 4.53
CA PRO A 67 9.13 4.33 4.21
C PRO A 67 9.60 4.40 2.75
N GLY A 68 9.15 3.47 1.90
CA GLY A 68 9.35 3.52 0.45
C GLY A 68 8.53 4.60 -0.23
N ILE A 69 8.41 4.51 -1.55
CA ILE A 69 7.67 5.47 -2.38
C ILE A 69 6.37 4.89 -2.91
N CYS A 70 5.43 5.76 -3.27
CA CYS A 70 4.24 5.41 -4.04
C CYS A 70 4.07 6.50 -5.10
N TYR A 71 4.33 6.15 -6.37
CA TYR A 71 4.38 7.12 -7.46
C TYR A 71 3.09 7.95 -7.54
N GLN A 72 3.25 9.28 -7.63
CA GLN A 72 2.21 10.32 -7.59
C GLN A 72 1.52 10.57 -6.23
N GLU A 73 1.79 9.76 -5.21
CA GLU A 73 1.27 9.95 -3.85
C GLU A 73 2.37 10.47 -2.91
N TYR A 74 3.54 9.84 -2.94
CA TYR A 74 4.75 10.29 -2.24
C TYR A 74 6.01 9.81 -2.98
N ASP A 75 6.79 10.76 -3.51
CA ASP A 75 7.89 10.51 -4.45
C ASP A 75 9.27 10.40 -3.78
N HIS A 76 9.33 10.49 -2.45
CA HIS A 76 10.58 10.45 -1.69
C HIS A 76 10.55 9.36 -0.63
N VAL A 77 11.66 8.64 -0.54
CA VAL A 77 11.94 7.69 0.54
C VAL A 77 12.12 8.46 1.85
N GLU A 78 11.56 7.91 2.94
CA GLU A 78 11.82 8.41 4.29
C GLU A 78 13.20 7.91 4.78
N ASP A 79 14.28 8.50 4.25
CA ASP A 79 15.67 8.07 4.46
C ASP A 79 16.03 7.97 5.96
N ARG A 80 15.52 8.87 6.79
CA ARG A 80 15.71 8.82 8.25
C ARG A 80 15.15 7.53 8.85
N GLU A 81 13.96 7.10 8.45
CA GLU A 81 13.34 5.87 8.94
C GLU A 81 14.08 4.64 8.44
N MET A 82 14.51 4.65 7.16
CA MET A 82 15.32 3.55 6.61
C MET A 82 16.66 3.41 7.35
N ARG A 83 17.35 4.52 7.65
CA ARG A 83 18.58 4.49 8.45
C ARG A 83 18.34 3.99 9.87
N ALA A 84 17.25 4.42 10.50
CA ALA A 84 16.87 3.97 11.83
C ALA A 84 16.59 2.46 11.86
N TYR A 85 15.90 1.92 10.84
CA TYR A 85 15.70 0.47 10.68
C TYR A 85 17.04 -0.28 10.57
N ILE A 86 17.94 0.19 9.68
CA ILE A 86 19.26 -0.43 9.50
C ILE A 86 20.07 -0.42 10.81
N GLN A 87 20.00 0.68 11.57
CA GLN A 87 20.69 0.79 12.85
C GLN A 87 20.08 -0.17 13.89
N ALA A 88 18.75 -0.24 13.99
CA ALA A 88 18.06 -1.14 14.91
C ALA A 88 18.38 -2.63 14.62
N VAL A 89 18.55 -3.01 13.35
CA VAL A 89 19.02 -4.35 12.96
C VAL A 89 20.44 -4.61 13.49
N LYS A 90 21.36 -3.64 13.34
CA LYS A 90 22.76 -3.79 13.81
C LYS A 90 22.87 -3.89 15.31
N ASP A 91 22.02 -3.16 16.03
CA ASP A 91 22.03 -3.08 17.49
C ASP A 91 21.15 -4.15 18.15
N ASP A 92 20.51 -5.04 17.37
CA ASP A 92 19.55 -6.06 17.84
C ASP A 92 18.35 -5.48 18.63
N THR A 93 17.92 -4.27 18.26
CA THR A 93 16.80 -3.51 18.87
C THR A 93 15.58 -3.42 17.95
N ILE A 94 15.49 -4.30 16.94
CA ILE A 94 14.45 -4.26 15.91
C ILE A 94 13.02 -4.35 16.46
N LYS A 95 12.83 -5.05 17.59
CA LYS A 95 11.51 -5.17 18.25
C LYS A 95 11.01 -3.82 18.76
N ASP A 96 11.87 -3.05 19.43
CA ASP A 96 11.54 -1.73 19.97
C ASP A 96 11.28 -0.73 18.84
N PHE A 97 12.06 -0.82 17.75
CA PHE A 97 11.82 -0.05 16.54
C PHE A 97 10.44 -0.33 15.95
N PHE A 98 10.08 -1.62 15.77
CA PHE A 98 8.78 -1.98 15.23
C PHE A 98 7.62 -1.59 16.15
N GLN A 99 7.77 -1.72 17.47
CA GLN A 99 6.77 -1.24 18.42
C GLN A 99 6.54 0.27 18.24
N THR A 100 7.61 1.05 18.24
CA THR A 100 7.55 2.51 18.09
C THR A 100 6.88 2.94 16.77
N ILE A 101 7.26 2.30 15.65
CA ILE A 101 6.68 2.60 14.34
C ILE A 101 5.21 2.18 14.28
N THR A 102 4.87 1.00 14.81
CA THR A 102 3.49 0.49 14.80
C THR A 102 2.57 1.40 15.61
N GLU A 103 2.97 1.80 16.81
CA GLU A 103 2.21 2.72 17.66
C GLU A 103 1.98 4.06 16.96
N ARG A 104 3.01 4.62 16.34
CA ARG A 104 2.90 5.87 15.56
C ARG A 104 1.93 5.72 14.39
N ARG A 105 2.03 4.63 13.62
CA ARG A 105 1.16 4.37 12.47
C ARG A 105 -0.30 4.18 12.88
N ILE A 106 -0.56 3.51 14.01
CA ILE A 106 -1.91 3.39 14.57
C ILE A 106 -2.46 4.77 14.95
N GLN A 107 -1.64 5.63 15.56
CA GLN A 107 -2.06 7.00 15.89
C GLN A 107 -2.38 7.81 14.63
N GLU A 108 -1.51 7.77 13.62
CA GLU A 108 -1.74 8.42 12.33
C GLU A 108 -3.03 7.93 11.66
N TRP A 109 -3.26 6.61 11.66
CA TRP A 109 -4.48 6.00 11.13
C TRP A 109 -5.74 6.47 11.84
N ASN A 110 -5.70 6.51 13.19
CA ASN A 110 -6.85 6.95 13.99
C ASN A 110 -7.16 8.43 13.80
N MET A 111 -6.17 9.24 13.41
CA MET A 111 -6.36 10.66 13.10
C MET A 111 -6.68 10.93 11.62
N ALA A 112 -6.47 9.95 10.75
CA ALA A 112 -6.74 10.11 9.32
C ALA A 112 -8.26 10.22 9.07
N PRO A 113 -8.70 11.13 8.18
CA PRO A 113 -10.10 11.22 7.81
C PRO A 113 -10.50 9.91 7.12
N GLN A 114 -11.41 9.17 7.77
CA GLN A 114 -12.03 7.98 7.21
C GLN A 114 -12.99 8.47 6.12
N LYS A 115 -12.58 8.37 4.86
CA LYS A 115 -13.39 8.78 3.69
C LYS A 115 -14.38 7.69 3.30
#